data_AF-A0A1I1SSG3-F1
#
_entry.id   AF-A0A1I1SSG3-F1
#
_cell.length_a   1.000
_cell.length_b   1.000
_cell.length_c   1.000
_cell.angle_alpha   90.00
_cell.angle_beta   90.00
_cell.angle_gamma   90.00
#
_symmetry.space_group_name_H-M   'P 1'
#
loop_
_entity.id
_entity.type
_entity.pdbx_description
1 polymer ?
#
loop_
_entity_poly.entity_id
_entity_poly.type
_entity_poly.pdbx_seq_one_letter_code
_entity_poly.pdbx_strand_id
1 'polypeptide(L)'
;MVNHKRLFRIYREEKLVVRRRGGRKRAMGTRAPMLIPMAPNQRWSLDFVSDQMTDCRRFRVLTVVDDCTRECLALVADTSLSGLRVARELETLMAS
;
A
#
# COMPACT_ATOMS: atom_id res chain seq x y z
N MET A 1 -29.24 -5.95 -32.96
CA MET A 1 -28.69 -6.65 -31.78
C MET A 1 -27.68 -7.69 -32.22
N VAL A 2 -26.42 -7.60 -31.76
CA VAL A 2 -25.40 -8.59 -32.10
C VAL A 2 -25.57 -9.85 -31.23
N ASN A 3 -25.55 -11.03 -31.84
CA ASN A 3 -25.61 -12.29 -31.13
C ASN A 3 -24.24 -12.59 -30.47
N HIS A 4 -24.18 -12.38 -29.15
CA HIS A 4 -22.97 -12.52 -28.35
C HIS A 4 -22.33 -13.91 -28.46
N LYS A 5 -23.12 -14.99 -28.61
CA LYS A 5 -22.59 -16.36 -28.74
C LYS A 5 -21.77 -16.53 -30.02
N ARG A 6 -22.25 -15.99 -31.14
CA ARG A 6 -21.56 -16.04 -32.43
C ARG A 6 -20.26 -15.23 -32.39
N LEU A 7 -20.30 -14.05 -31.75
CA LEU A 7 -19.13 -13.20 -31.57
C LEU A 7 -18.03 -13.91 -30.76
N PHE A 8 -18.38 -14.50 -29.60
CA PHE A 8 -17.42 -15.23 -28.76
C PHE A 8 -16.81 -16.44 -29.48
N ARG A 9 -17.60 -17.16 -30.28
CA ARG A 9 -17.10 -18.32 -31.05
C ARG A 9 -16.05 -17.90 -32.07
N ILE A 10 -16.31 -16.84 -32.85
CA ILE A 10 -15.37 -16.29 -33.83
C ILE A 10 -14.09 -15.82 -33.14
N TYR A 11 -14.19 -15.10 -32.02
CA TYR A 11 -13.00 -14.67 -31.25
C TYR A 11 -12.13 -15.84 -30.77
N ARG A 12 -12.75 -16.97 -30.43
CA ARG A 12 -12.04 -18.17 -29.98
C ARG A 12 -11.40 -18.93 -31.14
N GLU A 13 -12.13 -19.08 -32.25
CA GLU A 13 -11.67 -19.74 -33.48
C GLU A 13 -10.48 -18.97 -34.10
N GLU A 14 -10.59 -17.64 -34.16
CA GLU A 14 -9.55 -16.74 -34.68
C GLU A 14 -8.41 -16.47 -33.68
N LYS A 15 -8.42 -17.12 -32.51
CA LYS A 15 -7.43 -16.95 -31.43
C LYS A 15 -7.23 -15.48 -31.00
N LEU A 16 -8.27 -14.65 -31.13
CA LEU A 16 -8.28 -13.22 -30.77
C LEU A 16 -8.50 -12.96 -29.28
N VAL A 17 -8.33 -13.98 -28.44
CA VAL A 17 -8.49 -13.84 -26.99
C VAL A 17 -7.33 -12.99 -26.45
N VAL A 18 -7.67 -11.83 -25.91
CA VAL A 18 -6.70 -10.94 -25.27
C VAL A 18 -6.06 -11.69 -24.09
N ARG A 19 -4.75 -11.95 -24.19
CA ARG A 19 -3.98 -12.55 -23.10
C ARG A 19 -3.99 -11.57 -21.92
N ARG A 20 -4.55 -12.00 -20.78
CA ARG A 20 -4.43 -11.23 -19.53
C ARG A 20 -2.95 -11.12 -19.20
N ARG A 21 -2.44 -9.89 -19.08
CA ARG A 21 -1.08 -9.64 -18.58
C ARG A 21 -1.00 -10.24 -17.17
N GLY A 22 -0.12 -11.22 -16.98
CA GLY A 22 0.20 -11.71 -15.65
C GLY A 22 0.75 -10.58 -14.80
N GLY A 23 0.36 -10.50 -13.53
CA GLY A 23 0.91 -9.52 -12.60
C GLY A 23 2.45 -9.61 -12.57
N ARG A 24 3.12 -8.46 -12.49
CA ARG A 24 4.57 -8.41 -12.35
C ARG A 24 4.94 -9.04 -11.00
N LYS A 25 5.63 -10.18 -11.02
CA LYS A 25 6.21 -10.77 -9.79
C LYS A 25 7.24 -9.79 -9.24
N ARG A 26 7.03 -9.28 -8.03
CA ARG A 26 8.05 -8.50 -7.31
C ARG A 26 9.20 -9.44 -6.98
N ALA A 27 10.44 -9.00 -7.16
CA ALA A 27 11.59 -9.77 -6.72
C ALA A 27 11.53 -9.93 -5.20
N MET A 28 11.20 -11.14 -4.74
CA MET A 28 11.48 -11.55 -3.37
C MET A 28 12.97 -11.87 -3.32
N GLY A 29 13.83 -10.86 -3.23
CA GLY A 29 15.21 -11.13 -2.82
C GLY A 29 15.21 -11.89 -1.49
N THR A 30 16.31 -12.59 -1.18
CA THR A 30 16.52 -13.24 0.12
C THR A 30 16.51 -12.18 1.21
N ARG A 31 15.31 -11.84 1.71
CA ARG A 31 15.18 -10.96 2.87
C ARG A 31 15.75 -11.73 4.04
N ALA A 32 16.82 -11.21 4.64
CA ALA A 32 17.27 -11.71 5.93
C ALA A 32 16.07 -11.72 6.89
N PRO A 33 15.92 -12.76 7.74
CA PRO A 33 14.84 -12.78 8.72
C PRO A 33 14.88 -11.50 9.55
N MET A 34 13.73 -10.85 9.66
CA MET A 34 13.62 -9.61 10.44
C MET A 34 13.82 -9.95 11.91
N LEU A 35 14.76 -9.25 12.56
CA LEU A 35 14.92 -9.32 14.02
C LEU A 35 13.65 -8.79 14.68
N ILE A 36 13.15 -9.56 15.66
CA ILE A 36 12.00 -9.21 16.48
C ILE A 36 12.50 -8.29 17.60
N PRO A 37 11.96 -7.06 17.75
CA PRO A 37 12.34 -6.18 18.86
C PRO A 37 11.93 -6.79 20.20
N MET A 38 12.76 -6.60 21.22
CA MET A 38 12.56 -7.16 22.56
C MET A 38 12.03 -6.14 23.57
N ALA A 39 12.07 -4.85 23.24
CA ALA A 39 11.55 -3.77 24.08
C ALA A 39 10.77 -2.74 23.25
N PRO A 40 9.84 -2.00 23.89
CA PRO A 40 9.16 -0.87 23.26
C PRO A 40 10.16 0.16 22.72
N ASN A 41 9.78 0.87 21.65
CA ASN A 41 10.55 1.94 21.01
C ASN A 41 11.91 1.54 20.44
N GLN A 42 12.19 0.24 20.32
CA GLN A 42 13.39 -0.24 19.61
C GLN A 42 13.23 -0.20 18.09
N ARG A 43 11.99 -0.34 17.60
CA ARG A 43 11.70 -0.38 16.17
C ARG A 43 10.25 0.01 15.92
N TRP A 44 10.06 0.89 14.96
CA TRP A 44 8.74 1.27 14.45
C TRP A 44 8.58 0.80 13.01
N SER A 45 7.37 0.33 12.68
CA SER A 45 6.94 0.12 11.31
C SER A 45 6.09 1.31 10.86
N LEU A 46 6.32 1.75 9.63
CA LEU A 46 5.61 2.87 9.02
C LEU A 46 5.01 2.45 7.68
N ASP A 47 3.79 2.91 7.40
CA ASP A 47 3.15 2.74 6.10
C ASP A 47 2.26 3.94 5.74
N PHE A 48 1.79 3.97 4.49
CA PHE A 48 0.84 4.95 4.00
C PHE A 48 -0.41 4.26 3.45
N VAL A 49 -1.54 4.49 4.12
CA VAL A 49 -2.85 4.11 3.59
C VAL A 49 -3.35 5.25 2.71
N SER A 50 -3.90 4.94 1.53
CA SER A 50 -4.45 5.94 0.61
C SER A 50 -5.94 5.69 0.41
N ASP A 51 -6.73 6.76 0.39
CA ASP A 51 -8.17 6.69 0.15
C ASP A 51 -8.67 7.97 -0.55
N GLN A 52 -9.96 8.01 -0.89
CA GLN A 52 -10.62 9.11 -1.58
C GLN A 52 -11.86 9.57 -0.83
N MET A 53 -12.02 10.89 -0.74
CA MET A 53 -13.21 11.54 -0.24
C MET A 53 -14.36 11.43 -1.26
N THR A 54 -15.58 11.76 -0.82
CA THR A 54 -16.78 11.77 -1.68
C THR A 54 -16.69 12.76 -2.84
N ASP A 55 -15.83 13.77 -2.74
CA ASP A 55 -15.52 14.76 -3.78
C ASP A 55 -14.35 14.35 -4.68
N CYS A 56 -13.93 13.08 -4.63
CA CYS A 56 -12.81 12.49 -5.37
C CYS A 56 -11.42 13.04 -5.02
N ARG A 57 -11.27 13.91 -4.01
CA ARG A 57 -9.94 14.29 -3.54
C ARG A 57 -9.28 13.10 -2.83
N ARG A 58 -8.01 12.88 -3.15
CA ARG A 58 -7.20 11.83 -2.52
C ARG A 58 -6.59 12.35 -1.23
N PHE A 59 -6.53 11.49 -0.23
CA PHE A 59 -5.74 11.72 0.97
C PHE A 59 -4.93 10.47 1.30
N ARG A 60 -3.94 10.66 2.15
CA ARG A 60 -3.10 9.58 2.66
C ARG A 60 -3.01 9.70 4.17
N VAL A 61 -2.89 8.56 4.82
CA VAL A 61 -2.68 8.45 6.26
C VAL A 61 -1.32 7.82 6.48
N LEU A 62 -0.41 8.56 7.11
CA LEU A 62 0.81 7.98 7.68
C LEU A 62 0.40 7.18 8.92
N THR A 63 0.72 5.90 8.94
CA THR A 63 0.55 5.02 10.09
C THR A 63 1.91 4.69 10.68
N VAL A 64 2.06 4.86 11.99
CA VAL A 64 3.27 4.51 12.74
C VAL A 64 2.88 3.57 13.87
N VAL A 65 3.55 2.42 13.93
CA VAL A 65 3.27 1.36 14.91
C VAL A 65 4.56 0.89 15.55
N ASP A 66 4.55 0.73 16.86
CA ASP A 66 5.64 0.08 17.58
C ASP A 66 5.62 -1.44 17.35
N ASP A 67 6.74 -2.01 16.90
CA ASP A 67 6.80 -3.41 16.49
C ASP A 67 6.76 -4.39 17.67
N CYS A 68 7.12 -3.94 18.88
CA CYS A 68 7.12 -4.77 20.09
C CYS A 68 5.74 -4.83 20.74
N THR A 69 5.15 -3.66 21.02
CA THR A 69 3.88 -3.50 21.74
C THR A 69 2.66 -3.57 20.83
N ARG A 70 2.83 -3.37 19.51
CA ARG A 70 1.75 -3.17 18.53
C ARG A 70 0.90 -1.93 18.79
N GLU A 71 1.40 -1.00 19.59
CA GLU A 71 0.75 0.29 19.83
C GLU A 71 0.82 1.17 18.58
N CYS A 72 -0.28 1.88 18.30
CA CYS A 72 -0.32 2.87 17.24
C CYS A 72 0.18 4.21 17.78
N LEU A 73 1.40 4.58 17.38
CA LEU A 73 2.06 5.80 17.85
C LEU A 73 1.52 7.05 17.14
N ALA A 74 1.19 6.95 15.85
CA ALA A 74 0.60 8.05 15.11
C ALA A 74 -0.29 7.60 13.95
N LEU A 75 -1.34 8.41 13.70
CA LEU A 75 -2.21 8.38 12.53
C LEU A 75 -2.35 9.79 11.99
N VAL A 76 -1.58 10.12 10.95
CA VAL A 76 -1.56 11.48 10.38
C VAL A 76 -2.20 11.47 9.00
N ALA A 77 -3.41 11.98 8.90
CA ALA A 77 -4.16 12.10 7.66
C ALA A 77 -3.94 13.48 7.01
N ASP A 78 -3.53 13.50 5.74
CA ASP A 78 -3.44 14.73 4.96
C ASP A 78 -3.64 14.45 3.46
N THR A 79 -4.03 15.48 2.72
CA THR A 79 -4.05 15.49 1.25
C THR A 79 -2.65 15.47 0.64
N SER A 80 -1.63 15.94 1.37
CA SER A 80 -0.22 15.89 0.95
C SER A 80 0.71 15.67 2.14
N LEU A 81 1.43 14.55 2.13
CA LEU A 81 2.45 14.22 3.14
C LEU A 81 3.84 14.31 2.51
N SER A 82 4.40 15.52 2.52
CA SER A 82 5.78 15.74 2.07
C SER A 82 6.78 15.08 3.04
N GLY A 83 7.99 14.78 2.57
CA GLY A 83 9.05 14.22 3.42
C GLY A 83 9.36 15.12 4.64
N LEU A 84 9.31 16.44 4.47
CA LEU A 84 9.45 17.40 5.57
C LEU A 84 8.31 17.28 6.59
N ARG A 85 7.07 17.11 6.13
CA ARG A 85 5.94 16.91 7.03
C ARG A 85 6.11 15.62 7.82
N VAL A 86 6.46 14.52 7.15
CA VAL A 86 6.71 13.22 7.81
C VAL A 86 7.82 13.33 8.85
N ALA A 87 8.94 13.97 8.52
CA ALA A 87 10.06 14.14 9.44
C ALA A 87 9.65 14.87 10.74
N ARG A 88 8.81 15.91 10.64
CA ARG A 88 8.29 16.64 11.82
C ARG A 88 7.40 15.77 12.72
N GLU A 89 6.54 14.93 12.12
CA GLU A 89 5.70 14.01 12.90
C GLU A 89 6.58 12.99 13.64
N LEU A 90 7.62 12.47 12.99
CA LEU A 90 8.55 11.53 13.63
C LEU A 90 9.40 12.19 14.71
N GLU A 91 9.84 13.43 14.52
CA GLU A 91 10.56 14.20 15.54
C GLU A 91 9.70 14.42 16.78
N THR A 92 8.41 14.68 16.60
CA THR A 92 7.45 14.82 17.71
C THR A 92 7.30 13.50 18.49
N LEU A 93 7.24 12.35 17.81
CA LEU A 93 7.17 11.03 18.45
C LEU A 93 8.46 10.61 19.16
N MET A 94 9.62 11.05 18.66
CA MET A 94 10.89 10.76 19.35
C MET A 94 11.09 11.62 20.61
N ALA A 95 10.39 12.75 20.70
CA ALA A 95 10.46 13.66 21.83
C ALA A 95 9.42 13.39 22.93
N SER A 96 8.45 12.50 22.68
CA SER A 96 7.36 12.16 23.61
C SER A 96 7.74 11.13 24.67
#